data_AF-A0A6I3UZQ5-F1
#
_entry.id   AF-A0A6I3UZQ5-F1
#
_cell.length_a   1.000
_cell.length_b   1.000
_cell.length_c   1.000
_cell.angle_alpha   90.00
_cell.angle_beta   90.00
_cell.angle_gamma   90.00
#
_symmetry.space_group_name_H-M   'P 1'
#
loop_
_entity.id
_entity.type
_entity.pdbx_description
1 polymer ?
#
loop_
_entity_poly.entity_id
_entity_poly.type
_entity_poly.pdbx_seq_one_letter_code
_entity_poly.pdbx_strand_id
1 'polypeptide(L)'
;LDAFAWGPPLLILLVGTGIYLTIRLGLLQVTRLPKAFQLIFTKDKGHGDVSSFAALCTALAATVGTGNIIGVATAIKVGGPGALFWMWMSAFFGMATKYAVGLLAIKYRTK
;
A
#
# COMPACT_ATOMS: atom_id res chain seq x y z
N LEU A 1 14.20 23.73 8.23
CA LEU A 1 14.88 22.44 7.91
C LEU A 1 13.87 21.29 7.85
N ASP A 2 12.96 21.19 8.82
CA ASP A 2 11.92 20.14 8.85
C ASP A 2 10.99 20.13 7.65
N ALA A 3 10.48 21.29 7.21
CA ALA A 3 9.62 21.36 6.02
C ALA A 3 10.33 20.96 4.72
N PHE A 4 11.67 21.00 4.69
CA PHE A 4 12.45 20.59 3.52
C PHE A 4 12.73 19.08 3.54
N ALA A 5 13.03 18.51 4.70
CA ALA A 5 13.24 17.06 4.83
C ALA A 5 11.93 16.26 4.74
N TRP A 6 10.83 16.79 5.29
CA TRP A 6 9.51 16.14 5.33
C TRP A 6 8.55 16.59 4.23
N GLY A 7 8.99 17.51 3.38
CA GLY A 7 8.19 18.09 2.30
C GLY A 7 8.47 17.45 0.93
N PRO A 8 8.70 18.26 -0.12
CA PRO A 8 8.83 17.76 -1.50
C PRO A 8 9.90 16.67 -1.72
N PRO A 9 11.11 16.73 -1.14
CA PRO A 9 12.16 15.72 -1.34
C PRO A 9 11.75 14.31 -0.89
N LEU A 10 11.09 14.18 0.26
CA LEU A 10 10.61 12.89 0.76
C LEU A 10 9.52 12.33 -0.14
N LEU A 11 8.59 13.18 -0.60
CA LEU A 11 7.54 12.78 -1.54
C LEU A 11 8.15 12.28 -2.85
N ILE A 12 9.14 12.99 -3.40
CA ILE A 12 9.85 12.58 -4.62
C ILE A 12 10.56 11.24 -4.41
N LEU A 13 11.23 11.06 -3.26
CA LEU A 13 11.93 9.81 -2.98
C LEU A 13 10.95 8.64 -2.81
N LEU A 14 9.81 8.85 -2.15
CA LEU A 14 8.80 7.83 -1.91
C LEU A 14 8.10 7.42 -3.21
N VAL A 15 7.68 8.39 -4.02
CA VAL A 15 7.06 8.16 -5.33
C VAL A 15 8.08 7.55 -6.30
N GLY A 16 9.30 8.09 -6.34
CA GLY A 16 10.39 7.58 -7.18
C GLY A 16 10.78 6.15 -6.85
N THR A 17 10.87 5.80 -5.57
CA THR A 17 11.11 4.41 -5.13
C THR A 17 9.95 3.50 -5.52
N GLY A 18 8.70 3.97 -5.39
CA GLY A 18 7.51 3.23 -5.81
C GLY A 18 7.45 2.98 -7.31
N ILE A 19 7.82 3.96 -8.14
CA ILE A 19 7.92 3.81 -9.59
C ILE A 19 9.06 2.83 -9.94
N TYR A 20 10.24 3.01 -9.35
CA TYR A 20 11.38 2.12 -9.58
C TYR A 20 11.06 0.67 -9.24
N LEU A 21 10.46 0.43 -8.07
CA LEU A 21 10.03 -0.90 -7.65
C LEU A 21 8.94 -1.45 -8.57
N THR A 22 7.98 -0.63 -8.98
CA THR A 22 6.90 -1.05 -9.90
C THR A 22 7.45 -1.55 -11.23
N ILE A 23 8.42 -0.84 -11.81
CA ILE A 23 9.09 -1.24 -13.05
C ILE A 23 9.90 -2.52 -12.83
N ARG A 24 10.68 -2.57 -11.74
CA ARG A 24 11.59 -3.69 -11.42
C ARG A 24 10.86 -4.97 -11.01
N LEU A 25 9.64 -4.85 -10.46
CA LEU A 25 8.73 -5.96 -10.14
C LEU A 25 7.83 -6.34 -11.33
N GLY A 26 7.86 -5.60 -12.43
CA GLY A 26 7.09 -5.90 -13.63
C GLY A 26 5.58 -5.76 -13.45
N LEU A 27 5.12 -4.69 -12.79
CA LEU A 27 3.69 -4.44 -12.51
C LEU A 27 3.03 -5.59 -11.75
N LEU A 28 3.77 -6.19 -10.81
CA LEU A 28 3.31 -7.29 -9.97
C LEU A 28 1.99 -6.96 -9.25
N GLN A 29 1.77 -5.70 -8.88
CA GLN A 29 0.54 -5.24 -8.26
C GLN A 29 -0.70 -5.37 -9.17
N VAL A 30 -0.56 -5.36 -10.50
CA VAL A 30 -1.68 -5.57 -11.43
C VAL A 30 -1.89 -7.05 -11.70
N THR A 31 -0.80 -7.79 -11.90
CA THR A 31 -0.85 -9.19 -12.34
C THR A 31 -1.16 -10.18 -11.22
N ARG A 32 -0.75 -9.89 -9.97
CA ARG A 32 -0.92 -10.79 -8.82
C ARG A 32 -2.08 -10.43 -7.91
N LEU A 33 -2.60 -9.22 -7.98
CA LEU A 33 -3.70 -8.76 -7.14
C LEU A 33 -4.98 -9.59 -7.34
N PRO A 34 -5.41 -9.95 -8.57
CA PRO A 34 -6.55 -10.86 -8.76
C PRO A 34 -6.34 -12.25 -8.14
N LYS A 35 -5.13 -12.81 -8.29
CA LYS A 35 -4.76 -14.10 -7.67
C LYS A 35 -4.75 -14.02 -6.15
N ALA A 36 -4.30 -12.90 -5.57
CA ALA A 36 -4.31 -12.68 -4.14
C ALA A 36 -5.74 -12.65 -3.57
N PHE A 37 -6.67 -11.96 -4.25
CA PHE A 37 -8.09 -11.98 -3.87
C PHE A 37 -8.67 -13.40 -3.93
N GLN A 38 -8.38 -14.17 -4.98
CA GLN A 38 -8.81 -15.57 -5.05
C GLN A 38 -8.27 -16.42 -3.88
N LEU A 39 -7.01 -16.21 -3.47
CA LEU A 39 -6.40 -16.93 -2.36
C LEU A 39 -7.03 -16.55 -1.00
N ILE A 40 -7.41 -15.29 -0.80
CA ILE A 40 -8.09 -14.84 0.42
C ILE A 40 -9.45 -15.54 0.60
N PHE A 41 -10.19 -15.76 -0.50
CA PHE A 41 -11.50 -16.42 -0.48
C PHE A 41 -11.44 -17.95 -0.58
N THR A 42 -10.27 -18.51 -0.89
CA THR A 42 -10.07 -19.96 -0.92
C THR A 42 -9.81 -20.47 0.49
N LYS A 43 -10.42 -21.59 0.88
CA LYS A 43 -10.20 -22.21 2.21
C LYS A 43 -8.71 -22.52 2.42
N ASP A 44 -8.14 -21.96 3.49
CA ASP A 44 -6.77 -22.22 3.93
C ASP A 44 -6.55 -23.74 4.15
N LYS A 45 -5.54 -24.30 3.48
CA LYS A 45 -5.03 -25.66 3.75
C LYS A 45 -3.78 -25.66 4.64
N GLY A 46 -3.40 -24.51 5.21
CA GLY A 46 -2.15 -24.31 5.94
C GLY A 46 -2.32 -24.18 7.45
N HIS A 47 -1.30 -24.59 8.20
CA HIS A 47 -1.16 -24.42 9.65
C HIS A 47 -0.93 -22.93 10.03
N GLY A 48 -1.99 -22.15 10.16
CA GLY A 48 -1.94 -20.80 10.75
C GLY A 48 -3.10 -20.61 11.72
N ASP A 49 -2.83 -19.98 12.87
CA ASP A 49 -3.83 -19.75 13.94
C ASP A 49 -5.00 -18.83 13.52
N VAL A 50 -4.88 -18.14 12.39
CA VAL A 50 -5.85 -17.15 11.91
C VAL A 50 -6.07 -17.35 10.40
N SER A 51 -7.34 -17.36 9.96
CA SER A 51 -7.68 -17.43 8.54
C SER A 51 -7.09 -16.25 7.76
N SER A 52 -6.67 -16.50 6.51
CA SER A 52 -6.19 -15.49 5.56
C SER A 52 -7.16 -14.31 5.43
N PHE A 53 -8.47 -14.55 5.52
CA PHE A 53 -9.49 -13.50 5.52
C PHE A 53 -9.50 -12.68 6.82
N ALA A 54 -9.39 -13.34 7.97
CA ALA A 54 -9.35 -12.65 9.27
C ALA A 54 -8.10 -11.78 9.41
N ALA A 55 -6.93 -12.26 8.96
CA ALA A 55 -5.70 -11.47 8.94
C ALA A 55 -5.83 -10.22 8.05
N LEU A 56 -6.48 -10.36 6.88
CA LEU A 56 -6.80 -9.23 6.01
C LEU A 56 -7.71 -8.22 6.72
N CYS A 57 -8.80 -8.67 7.34
CA CYS A 57 -9.72 -7.81 8.07
C CYS A 57 -9.02 -7.04 9.20
N THR A 58 -8.13 -7.68 9.95
CA THR A 58 -7.32 -7.01 10.98
C THR A 58 -6.42 -5.93 10.39
N ALA A 59 -5.73 -6.22 9.28
CA ALA A 59 -4.88 -5.23 8.61
C ALA A 59 -5.69 -4.05 8.02
N LEU A 60 -6.88 -4.33 7.48
CA LEU A 60 -7.79 -3.30 6.97
C LEU A 60 -8.32 -2.43 8.12
N ALA A 61 -8.75 -3.03 9.24
CA ALA A 61 -9.21 -2.29 10.41
C ALA A 61 -8.12 -1.36 10.98
N ALA A 62 -6.86 -1.78 10.94
CA ALA A 62 -5.72 -0.96 11.38
C ALA A 62 -5.42 0.23 10.44
N THR A 63 -5.88 0.18 9.19
CA THR A 63 -5.53 1.19 8.15
C THR A 63 -6.71 2.05 7.71
N VAL A 64 -7.95 1.60 7.95
CA VAL A 64 -9.18 2.33 7.65
C VAL A 64 -9.71 2.95 8.94
N GLY A 65 -9.75 4.29 8.97
CA GLY A 65 -10.32 5.02 10.09
C GLY A 65 -10.78 6.42 9.70
N THR A 66 -11.27 7.18 10.69
CA THR A 66 -11.78 8.55 10.50
C THR A 66 -10.74 9.46 9.84
N GLY A 67 -9.44 9.23 10.11
CA GLY A 67 -8.34 9.97 9.50
C GLY A 67 -8.30 9.87 7.98
N ASN A 68 -8.62 8.70 7.40
CA ASN A 68 -8.66 8.54 5.93
C ASN A 68 -9.81 9.33 5.33
N ILE A 69 -10.97 9.37 6.01
CA ILE A 69 -12.16 10.10 5.56
C ILE A 69 -11.90 11.60 5.58
N ILE A 70 -11.46 12.13 6.73
CA ILE A 70 -11.14 13.55 6.89
C ILE A 70 -9.98 13.96 5.98
N GLY A 71 -8.97 13.09 5.82
CA GLY A 71 -7.82 13.31 4.95
C GLY A 71 -8.23 13.45 3.49
N VAL A 72 -9.07 12.56 2.98
CA VAL A 72 -9.62 12.65 1.61
C VAL A 72 -10.43 13.93 1.44
N ALA A 73 -11.33 14.23 2.38
CA ALA A 73 -12.16 15.43 2.32
C ALA A 73 -11.32 16.72 2.30
N THR A 74 -10.28 16.78 3.13
CA THR A 74 -9.35 17.92 3.19
C THR A 74 -8.51 18.02 1.91
N ALA A 75 -8.01 16.90 1.40
CA ALA A 75 -7.23 16.86 0.16
C ALA A 75 -8.04 17.35 -1.04
N ILE A 76 -9.31 16.96 -1.16
CA ILE A 76 -10.21 17.45 -2.22
C ILE A 76 -10.54 18.93 -2.02
N LYS A 77 -10.81 19.35 -0.77
CA LYS A 77 -11.12 20.77 -0.47
C LYS A 77 -9.96 21.70 -0.79
N VAL A 78 -8.72 21.28 -0.51
CA VAL A 78 -7.51 22.10 -0.70
C VAL A 78 -6.93 21.95 -2.12
N GLY A 79 -6.86 20.72 -2.64
CA GLY A 79 -6.25 20.42 -3.94
C GLY A 79 -7.23 20.38 -5.12
N GLY A 80 -8.52 20.60 -4.87
CA GLY A 80 -9.58 20.50 -5.88
C GLY A 80 -9.90 19.05 -6.27
N PRO A 81 -10.83 18.85 -7.23
CA PRO A 81 -11.29 17.53 -7.64
C PRO A 81 -10.18 16.65 -8.24
N GLY A 82 -9.12 17.25 -8.77
CA GLY A 82 -7.95 16.54 -9.31
C GLY A 82 -7.14 15.78 -8.26
N ALA A 83 -7.32 16.06 -6.97
CA ALA A 83 -6.63 15.34 -5.89
C ALA A 83 -6.93 13.84 -5.91
N LEU A 84 -8.15 13.43 -6.27
CA LEU A 84 -8.54 12.02 -6.33
C LEU A 84 -7.70 11.21 -7.32
N PHE A 85 -7.41 11.77 -8.49
CA PHE A 85 -6.55 11.13 -9.48
C PHE A 85 -5.15 10.86 -8.91
N TRP A 86 -4.56 11.86 -8.26
CA TRP A 86 -3.25 11.72 -7.62
C TRP A 86 -3.27 10.75 -6.45
N MET A 87 -4.36 10.69 -5.68
CA MET A 87 -4.51 9.70 -4.60
C MET A 87 -4.51 8.26 -5.13
N TRP A 88 -5.20 7.99 -6.24
CA TRP A 88 -5.17 6.66 -6.88
C TRP A 88 -3.79 6.32 -7.45
N MET A 89 -3.13 7.25 -8.13
CA MET A 89 -1.76 7.07 -8.61
C MET A 89 -0.79 6.77 -7.45
N SER A 90 -0.91 7.52 -6.34
CA SER A 90 -0.10 7.31 -5.13
C SER A 90 -0.35 5.94 -4.51
N ALA A 91 -1.62 5.53 -4.42
CA ALA A 91 -1.99 4.21 -3.92
C ALA A 91 -1.42 3.09 -4.80
N PHE A 92 -1.46 3.27 -6.12
CA PHE A 92 -0.91 2.32 -7.08
C PHE A 92 0.59 2.06 -6.88
N PHE A 93 1.39 3.11 -6.78
CA PHE A 93 2.82 2.97 -6.49
C PHE A 93 3.08 2.51 -5.05
N GLY A 94 2.25 2.94 -4.10
CA GLY A 94 2.32 2.55 -2.69
C GLY A 94 2.13 1.04 -2.49
N MET A 95 1.29 0.38 -3.29
CA MET A 95 1.10 -1.08 -3.25
C MET A 95 2.39 -1.83 -3.55
N ALA A 96 3.14 -1.41 -4.58
CA ALA A 96 4.41 -2.04 -4.95
C ALA A 96 5.45 -1.90 -3.81
N THR A 97 5.55 -0.72 -3.21
CA THR A 97 6.44 -0.46 -2.07
C THR A 97 6.06 -1.29 -0.86
N LYS A 98 4.76 -1.34 -0.50
CA LYS A 98 4.28 -2.16 0.63
C LYS A 98 4.53 -3.65 0.41
N TYR A 99 4.34 -4.15 -0.80
CA TYR A 99 4.67 -5.53 -1.15
C TYR A 99 6.17 -5.81 -0.99
N ALA A 100 7.03 -4.94 -1.54
CA ALA A 100 8.48 -5.09 -1.44
C ALA A 100 8.94 -5.12 0.02
N VAL A 101 8.43 -4.21 0.86
CA VAL A 101 8.73 -4.17 2.30
C VAL A 101 8.25 -5.45 2.99
N GLY A 102 7.04 -5.93 2.71
CA GLY A 102 6.53 -7.17 3.30
C GLY A 102 7.36 -8.40 2.89
N LEU A 103 7.74 -8.49 1.62
CA LEU A 103 8.58 -9.57 1.10
C LEU A 103 10.00 -9.53 1.69
N LEU A 104 10.59 -8.34 1.78
CA LEU A 104 11.89 -8.12 2.42
C LEU A 104 11.82 -8.47 3.91
N ALA A 105 10.76 -8.05 4.60
CA ALA A 105 10.55 -8.36 6.00
C ALA A 105 10.51 -9.87 6.22
N ILE A 106 9.79 -10.64 5.40
CA ILE A 106 9.77 -12.12 5.54
C ILE A 106 11.13 -12.72 5.18
N LYS A 107 11.78 -12.25 4.12
CA LYS A 107 13.07 -12.79 3.64
C LYS A 107 14.22 -12.55 4.62
N TYR A 108 14.24 -11.39 5.26
CA TYR A 108 15.26 -10.99 6.23
C TYR A 108 14.81 -11.17 7.68
N ARG A 109 13.64 -11.76 7.91
CA ARG A 109 13.23 -12.25 9.24
C ARG A 109 14.02 -13.51 9.56
N THR A 110 15.28 -13.31 9.88
CA THR A 110 16.08 -14.28 10.62
C THR A 110 15.49 -14.38 12.03
N LYS A 111 15.38 -15.60 12.55
CA LYS A 111 15.06 -15.84 13.95
C LYS A 111 16.14 -15.26 14.86
#